data_AF-A0A835X462-F1
#
_entry.id   AF-A0A835X462-F1
#
_cell.length_a   1.000
_cell.length_b   1.000
_cell.length_c   1.000
_cell.angle_alpha   90.00
_cell.angle_beta   90.00
_cell.angle_gamma   90.00
#
_symmetry.space_group_name_H-M   'P 1'
#
loop_
_entity.id
_entity.type
_entity.pdbx_description
1 polymer ?
#
loop_
_entity_poly.entity_id
_entity_poly.type
_entity_poly.pdbx_seq_one_letter_code
_entity_poly.pdbx_strand_id
1 'polypeptide(L)'
;MLAAYDDETDTFPSICKVGTGFKDEDLDQLYQLLQDKVILKKNPRINSEMEADVWFEPELVLEIVASEITLSPIHKTAMDVVRKNSGLALRFPKFTGKIRLEKTPEDASTTEEVTALYKGQKKVVQDTKQF
;
A
#
# COMPACT_ATOMS: atom_id res chain seq x y z
N MET A 1 -6.33 -2.49 -5.40
CA MET A 1 -5.13 -1.63 -5.28
C MET A 1 -5.00 -1.23 -3.82
N LEU A 2 -3.79 -1.08 -3.29
CA LEU A 2 -3.56 -0.66 -1.90
C LEU A 2 -2.76 0.64 -1.85
N ALA A 3 -2.90 1.36 -0.74
CA ALA A 3 -2.26 2.64 -0.47
C ALA A 3 -1.67 2.66 0.94
N ALA A 4 -0.69 3.52 1.15
CA ALA A 4 -0.26 3.97 2.48
C ALA A 4 -1.10 5.19 2.88
N TYR A 5 -0.93 5.70 4.10
CA TYR A 5 -1.51 6.97 4.53
C TYR A 5 -0.46 8.09 4.54
N ASP A 6 -0.85 9.29 4.11
CA ASP A 6 -0.03 10.49 4.12
C ASP A 6 -0.74 11.51 5.02
N ASP A 7 -0.20 11.71 6.22
CA ASP A 7 -0.79 12.54 7.28
C ASP A 7 -0.63 14.04 7.00
N GLU A 8 0.40 14.44 6.27
CA GLU A 8 0.62 15.84 5.85
C GLU A 8 -0.47 16.33 4.90
N THR A 9 -0.92 15.46 3.99
CA THR A 9 -1.89 15.81 2.95
C THR A 9 -3.29 15.25 3.17
N ASP A 10 -3.48 14.40 4.18
CA ASP A 10 -4.70 13.63 4.43
C ASP A 10 -5.12 12.78 3.22
N THR A 11 -4.15 12.14 2.57
CA THR A 11 -4.37 11.32 1.37
C THR A 11 -3.84 9.89 1.50
N PHE A 12 -4.26 9.06 0.55
CA PHE A 12 -3.90 7.65 0.42
C PHE A 12 -3.12 7.43 -0.89
N PRO A 13 -1.80 7.71 -0.90
CA PRO A 13 -0.98 7.47 -2.07
C PRO A 13 -0.76 5.96 -2.30
N SER A 14 -0.91 5.53 -3.57
CA SER A 14 -0.82 4.11 -3.91
C SER A 14 0.58 3.53 -3.65
N ILE A 15 0.63 2.31 -3.12
CA ILE A 15 1.88 1.61 -2.78
C ILE A 15 2.04 0.28 -3.54
N CYS A 16 0.97 -0.44 -3.81
CA CYS A 16 1.05 -1.69 -4.58
C CYS A 16 -0.30 -2.16 -5.15
N LYS A 17 -0.22 -3.15 -6.04
CA LYS A 17 -1.30 -4.09 -6.31
C LYS A 17 -0.94 -5.43 -5.66
N VAL A 18 -1.88 -6.03 -4.97
CA VAL A 18 -1.74 -7.37 -4.37
C VAL A 18 -2.78 -8.29 -5.00
N GLY A 19 -2.34 -9.50 -5.36
CA GLY A 19 -3.21 -10.55 -5.90
C GLY A 19 -2.83 -11.94 -5.41
N THR A 20 -1.98 -12.01 -4.39
CA THR A 20 -1.47 -13.27 -3.81
C THR A 20 -1.59 -13.24 -2.29
N GLY A 21 -1.71 -14.42 -1.68
CA GLY A 21 -1.88 -14.56 -0.22
C GLY A 21 -3.33 -14.59 0.25
N PHE A 22 -4.29 -14.55 -0.68
CA PHE A 22 -5.71 -14.74 -0.39
C PHE A 22 -6.06 -16.22 -0.51
N LYS A 23 -6.70 -16.77 0.52
CA LYS A 23 -7.44 -18.04 0.44
C LYS A 23 -8.83 -17.77 -0.12
N ASP A 24 -9.53 -18.83 -0.52
CA ASP A 24 -10.89 -18.71 -1.04
C ASP A 24 -11.83 -18.05 -0.01
N GLU A 25 -11.69 -18.38 1.27
CA GLU A 25 -12.50 -17.76 2.33
C GLU A 25 -12.20 -16.25 2.50
N ASP A 26 -10.94 -15.83 2.31
CA ASP A 26 -10.55 -14.42 2.38
C ASP A 26 -11.18 -13.62 1.23
N LEU A 27 -11.20 -14.21 0.03
CA LEU A 27 -11.80 -13.60 -1.16
C LEU A 27 -13.30 -13.43 -0.99
N ASP A 28 -13.98 -14.47 -0.51
CA ASP A 28 -15.42 -14.43 -0.23
C ASP A 28 -15.73 -13.35 0.82
N GLN A 29 -14.96 -13.30 1.91
CA GLN A 29 -15.15 -12.28 2.95
C GLN A 29 -14.96 -10.87 2.41
N LEU A 30 -13.89 -10.61 1.65
CA LEU A 30 -13.64 -9.29 1.05
C LEU A 30 -14.72 -8.91 0.06
N TYR A 31 -15.20 -9.85 -0.75
CA TYR A 31 -16.31 -9.62 -1.67
C TYR A 31 -17.57 -9.21 -0.92
N GLN A 32 -17.97 -9.93 0.13
CA GLN A 32 -19.14 -9.59 0.93
C GLN A 32 -19.03 -8.21 1.59
N LEU A 33 -17.83 -7.82 2.02
CA LEU A 33 -17.58 -6.51 2.64
C LEU A 33 -17.62 -5.35 1.64
N LEU A 34 -17.29 -5.60 0.36
CA LEU A 34 -17.02 -4.55 -0.62
C LEU A 34 -18.04 -4.45 -1.76
N GLN A 35 -18.75 -5.53 -2.12
CA GLN A 35 -19.59 -5.56 -3.33
C GLN A 35 -20.61 -4.40 -3.41
N ASP A 36 -21.23 -4.04 -2.28
CA ASP A 36 -22.23 -2.98 -2.21
C ASP A 36 -21.64 -1.58 -1.97
N LYS A 37 -20.31 -1.49 -1.85
CA LYS A 37 -19.55 -0.26 -1.57
C LYS A 37 -18.82 0.30 -2.78
N VAL A 38 -19.04 -0.27 -3.96
CA VAL A 38 -18.43 0.22 -5.20
C VAL A 38 -18.89 1.65 -5.47
N ILE A 39 -17.94 2.56 -5.66
CA ILE A 39 -18.20 3.95 -6.04
C ILE A 39 -17.85 4.19 -7.51
N LEU A 40 -18.62 5.07 -8.16
CA LEU A 40 -18.47 5.36 -9.60
C LEU A 40 -17.21 6.14 -9.94
N LYS A 41 -16.67 6.90 -8.99
CA LYS A 41 -15.53 7.80 -9.20
C LYS A 41 -14.51 7.61 -8.09
N LYS A 42 -13.22 7.70 -8.44
CA LYS A 42 -12.12 7.69 -7.47
C LYS A 42 -12.32 8.77 -6.41
N ASN A 43 -12.24 8.39 -5.14
CA ASN A 43 -12.28 9.34 -4.02
C ASN A 43 -11.09 10.32 -4.14
N PRO A 44 -11.27 11.64 -3.91
CA PRO A 44 -10.20 12.65 -4.00
C PRO A 44 -9.01 12.41 -3.07
N ARG A 45 -9.22 11.77 -1.91
CA ARG A 45 -8.14 11.35 -0.99
C ARG A 45 -7.28 10.24 -1.57
N ILE A 46 -7.70 9.53 -2.62
CA ILE A 46 -6.87 8.47 -3.23
C ILE A 46 -5.92 9.09 -4.28
N ASN A 47 -4.62 9.08 -3.96
CA ASN A 47 -3.58 9.57 -4.85
C ASN A 47 -2.95 8.41 -5.63
N SER A 48 -3.42 8.21 -6.87
CA SER A 48 -2.90 7.19 -7.79
C SER A 48 -3.08 7.61 -9.24
N GLU A 49 -2.06 7.34 -10.05
CA GLU A 49 -2.12 7.41 -11.52
C GLU A 49 -2.67 6.12 -12.14
N MET A 50 -2.88 5.08 -11.35
CA MET A 50 -3.43 3.83 -11.85
C MET A 50 -4.94 3.93 -11.95
N GLU A 51 -5.48 3.54 -13.10
CA GLU A 51 -6.89 3.26 -13.24
C GLU A 51 -7.21 1.87 -12.67
N ALA A 52 -8.27 1.82 -11.85
CA ALA A 52 -8.83 0.60 -11.30
C ALA A 52 -10.17 0.32 -11.97
N ASP A 53 -10.50 -0.97 -12.13
CA ASP A 53 -11.79 -1.38 -12.71
C ASP A 53 -12.98 -0.96 -11.83
N VAL A 54 -12.74 -0.92 -10.52
CA VAL A 54 -13.71 -0.49 -9.50
C VAL A 54 -13.00 0.36 -8.45
N TRP A 55 -13.74 1.32 -7.88
CA TRP A 55 -13.28 2.18 -6.79
C TRP A 55 -14.08 1.90 -5.51
N PHE A 56 -13.44 2.15 -4.38
CA PHE A 56 -14.03 2.08 -3.05
C PHE A 56 -13.64 3.33 -2.26
N GLU A 57 -14.45 3.67 -1.26
CA GLU A 57 -14.02 4.57 -0.20
C GLU A 57 -12.85 3.95 0.58
N PRO A 58 -11.84 4.74 1.02
CA PRO A 58 -10.83 4.24 1.94
C PRO A 58 -11.52 3.85 3.26
N GLU A 59 -11.65 2.55 3.51
CA GLU A 59 -12.35 2.04 4.70
C GLU A 59 -11.69 0.80 5.31
N LEU A 60 -11.02 -0.04 4.51
CA LEU A 60 -10.43 -1.29 4.97
C LEU A 60 -8.91 -1.20 5.06
N VAL A 61 -8.37 -1.66 6.20
CA VAL A 61 -6.94 -1.82 6.41
C VAL A 61 -6.57 -3.30 6.32
N LEU A 62 -5.65 -3.63 5.42
CA LEU A 62 -5.16 -4.98 5.22
C LEU A 62 -3.72 -5.11 5.71
N GLU A 63 -3.40 -6.20 6.40
CA GLU A 63 -2.01 -6.52 6.73
C GLU A 63 -1.32 -7.17 5.52
N ILE A 64 -0.26 -6.54 5.06
CA ILE A 64 0.52 -6.96 3.88
C ILE A 64 1.95 -7.21 4.29
N VAL A 65 2.51 -8.31 3.81
CA VAL A 65 3.95 -8.61 3.88
C VAL A 65 4.57 -8.49 2.50
N ALA A 66 5.82 -8.06 2.44
CA ALA A 66 6.57 -7.91 1.20
C ALA A 66 8.05 -8.26 1.45
N SER A 67 8.79 -8.60 0.40
CA SER A 67 10.22 -8.92 0.53
C SER A 67 11.07 -7.68 0.75
N GLU A 68 10.73 -6.59 0.07
CA GLU A 68 11.40 -5.30 0.16
C GLU A 68 10.51 -4.18 -0.38
N ILE A 69 10.87 -2.94 -0.07
CA ILE A 69 10.36 -1.71 -0.65
C ILE A 69 11.33 -1.26 -1.76
N THR A 70 10.80 -0.87 -2.91
CA THR A 70 11.59 -0.48 -4.10
C THR A 70 11.16 0.88 -4.62
N LEU A 71 12.01 1.52 -5.42
CA LEU A 71 11.62 2.73 -6.17
C LEU A 71 10.62 2.35 -7.27
N SER A 72 9.57 3.15 -7.40
CA SER A 72 8.52 2.97 -8.40
C SER A 72 8.26 4.26 -9.16
N PRO A 73 8.13 4.21 -10.50
CA PRO A 73 7.74 5.39 -11.28
C PRO A 73 6.22 5.69 -11.20
N ILE A 74 5.39 4.71 -10.82
CA ILE A 74 3.92 4.80 -10.91
C ILE A 74 3.20 4.88 -9.56
N HIS A 75 3.80 4.33 -8.51
CA HIS A 75 3.24 4.38 -7.16
C HIS A 75 3.61 5.70 -6.49
N LYS A 76 2.67 6.26 -5.72
CA LYS A 76 2.73 7.64 -5.25
C LYS A 76 3.20 7.79 -3.81
N THR A 77 3.26 6.70 -3.04
CA THR A 77 3.76 6.78 -1.67
C THR A 77 5.20 7.30 -1.69
N ALA A 78 5.48 8.35 -0.93
CA ALA A 78 6.79 9.00 -0.87
C ALA A 78 7.31 9.47 -2.25
N MET A 79 6.42 9.91 -3.15
CA MET A 79 6.80 10.48 -4.43
C MET A 79 7.78 11.64 -4.25
N ASP A 80 8.87 11.64 -5.02
CA ASP A 80 9.93 12.66 -5.01
C ASP A 80 10.75 12.76 -3.71
N VAL A 81 10.38 12.05 -2.64
CA VAL A 81 11.05 12.10 -1.33
C VAL A 81 12.44 11.45 -1.39
N VAL A 82 12.55 10.31 -2.07
CA VAL A 82 13.80 9.53 -2.14
C VAL A 82 14.56 9.81 -3.43
N ARG A 83 13.84 9.89 -4.55
CA ARG A 83 14.38 10.14 -5.89
C ARG A 83 13.33 10.88 -6.69
N LYS A 84 13.76 11.94 -7.39
CA LYS A 84 12.90 12.70 -8.29
C LYS A 84 12.22 11.78 -9.33
N ASN A 85 10.93 12.02 -9.58
CA ASN A 85 10.01 11.25 -10.41
C ASN A 85 9.92 9.77 -9.99
N SER A 86 9.98 9.49 -8.70
CA SER A 86 9.81 8.13 -8.17
C SER A 86 9.18 8.15 -6.79
N GLY A 87 8.16 7.31 -6.59
CA GLY A 87 7.68 6.94 -5.27
C GLY A 87 8.25 5.60 -4.84
N LEU A 88 7.61 5.00 -3.85
CA LEU A 88 7.96 3.70 -3.28
C LEU A 88 6.87 2.67 -3.62
N ALA A 89 7.26 1.40 -3.66
CA ALA A 89 6.35 0.28 -3.88
C ALA A 89 6.82 -0.99 -3.17
N LEU A 90 5.87 -1.84 -2.80
CA LEU A 90 6.16 -3.16 -2.24
C LEU A 90 6.53 -4.16 -3.33
N ARG A 91 7.65 -4.88 -3.15
CA ARG A 91 8.05 -6.00 -4.02
C ARG A 91 7.57 -7.33 -3.43
N PHE A 92 6.91 -8.12 -4.28
CA PHE A 92 6.25 -9.39 -3.90
C PHE A 92 5.27 -9.24 -2.72
N PRO A 93 4.32 -8.28 -2.78
CA PRO A 93 3.34 -8.10 -1.73
C PRO A 93 2.42 -9.32 -1.63
N LYS A 94 2.14 -9.77 -0.41
CA LYS A 94 1.20 -10.84 -0.10
C LYS A 94 0.28 -10.41 1.03
N PHE A 95 -1.01 -10.69 0.88
CA PHE A 95 -1.95 -10.58 1.97
C PHE A 95 -1.66 -11.65 3.03
N THR A 96 -1.77 -11.32 4.31
CA THR A 96 -1.47 -12.28 5.39
C THR A 96 -2.70 -13.08 5.86
N GLY A 97 -3.89 -12.77 5.35
CA GLY A 97 -5.17 -13.28 5.89
C GLY A 97 -5.77 -12.40 6.97
N LYS A 98 -5.17 -11.24 7.30
CA LYS A 98 -5.68 -10.35 8.36
C LYS A 98 -6.24 -9.05 7.81
N ILE A 99 -7.55 -8.88 7.95
CA ILE A 99 -8.23 -7.59 7.85
C ILE A 99 -8.17 -6.94 9.23
N ARG A 100 -7.59 -5.74 9.33
CA ARG A 100 -7.38 -5.01 10.58
C ARG A 100 -8.62 -4.18 10.92
N LEU A 101 -9.69 -4.84 11.36
CA LEU A 101 -10.97 -4.20 11.68
C LEU A 101 -10.90 -3.22 12.86
N GLU A 102 -9.85 -3.32 13.67
CA GLU A 102 -9.58 -2.41 14.78
C GLU A 102 -8.88 -1.10 14.36
N LYS A 103 -8.52 -0.97 13.07
CA LYS A 103 -7.84 0.21 12.51
C LYS A 103 -8.75 0.98 11.58
N THR A 104 -8.71 2.31 11.69
CA THR A 104 -9.26 3.18 10.64
C THR A 104 -8.24 3.32 9.50
N PRO A 105 -8.65 3.81 8.32
CA PRO A 105 -7.73 4.12 7.22
C PRO A 105 -6.56 5.01 7.64
N GLU A 106 -6.79 5.99 8.51
CA GLU A 106 -5.78 6.91 9.05
C GLU A 106 -4.80 6.21 10.02
N ASP A 107 -5.13 5.02 10.54
CA ASP A 107 -4.22 4.17 11.32
C ASP A 107 -3.36 3.23 10.44
N ALA A 108 -3.49 3.31 9.11
CA ALA A 108 -2.66 2.55 8.16
C ALA A 108 -1.20 2.98 8.25
N SER A 109 -0.30 2.15 7.70
CA SER A 109 1.12 2.52 7.65
C SER A 109 1.33 3.82 6.90
N THR A 110 2.12 4.72 7.47
CA THR A 110 2.30 6.07 6.91
C THR A 110 3.40 6.12 5.86
N THR A 111 3.38 7.17 5.04
CA THR A 111 4.41 7.46 4.03
C THR A 111 5.80 7.58 4.67
N GLU A 112 5.89 8.15 5.86
CA GLU A 112 7.09 8.34 6.67
C GLU A 112 7.62 6.99 7.16
N GLU A 113 6.74 6.13 7.68
CA GLU A 113 7.09 4.78 8.11
C GLU A 113 7.62 3.95 6.94
N VAL A 114 6.92 3.95 5.80
CA VAL A 114 7.36 3.27 4.56
C VAL A 114 8.73 3.80 4.10
N THR A 115 8.93 5.12 4.14
CA THR A 115 10.21 5.75 3.78
C THR A 115 11.34 5.36 4.73
N ALA A 116 11.06 5.29 6.03
CA ALA A 116 12.02 4.88 7.05
C ALA A 116 12.44 3.42 6.84
N LEU A 117 11.49 2.51 6.58
CA LEU A 117 11.76 1.11 6.27
C LEU A 117 12.63 0.97 5.01
N TYR A 118 12.30 1.69 3.92
CA TYR A 118 13.10 1.68 2.70
C TYR A 118 14.56 2.12 2.94
N LYS A 119 14.76 3.21 3.70
CA LYS A 119 16.10 3.70 4.05
C LYS A 119 16.85 2.68 4.93
N GLY A 120 16.15 1.97 5.81
CA GLY A 120 16.69 0.90 6.64
C GLY A 120 17.21 -0.31 5.86
N GLN A 121 16.51 -0.70 4.79
CA GLN A 121 16.90 -1.85 3.94
C GLN A 121 18.32 -1.71 3.35
N LYS A 122 18.71 -0.49 2.96
CA LYS A 122 20.04 -0.24 2.35
C LYS A 122 21.20 -0.50 3.31
N LYS A 123 21.01 -0.25 4.61
CA LYS A 123 22.05 -0.50 5.63
C LYS A 123 22.34 -2.00 5.74
N VAL A 124 21.28 -2.81 5.82
CA VAL A 124 21.39 -4.28 5.92
C VAL A 124 22.10 -4.89 4.69
N VAL A 125 21.76 -4.42 3.48
CA VAL A 125 22.39 -4.92 2.24
C VAL A 125 23.87 -4.53 2.14
N GLN A 126 24.30 -3.41 2.72
CA GLN A 126 25.73 -3.03 2.74
C GLN A 126 26.52 -3.86 3.76
N ASP A 127 25.95 -4.12 4.94
CA ASP A 127 26.63 -4.92 5.98
C ASP A 127 26.78 -6.40 5.60
N THR A 128 25.88 -6.93 4.76
CA THR A 128 25.94 -8.34 4.32
C THR A 128 27.01 -8.61 3.25
N LYS A 129 27.62 -7.56 2.65
CA LYS A 129 28.63 -7.69 1.59
C LYS A 129 30.09 -7.74 2.10
N GLN A 130 30.32 -7.86 3.40
CA GLN A 130 31.67 -7.85 4.01
C GLN A 130 32.16 -9.19 4.58
N PHE A 131 31.55 -10.33 4.20
CA PHE A 131 32.01 -11.66 4.60
C PHE A 131 32.30 -12.54 3.39
#